data_AF-A0A2U3B2W5-F1
#
_entry.id   AF-A0A2U3B2W5-F1
#
_cell.length_a   1.000
_cell.length_b   1.000
_cell.length_c   1.000
_cell.angle_alpha   90.00
_cell.angle_beta   90.00
_cell.angle_gamma   90.00
#
_symmetry.space_group_name_H-M   'P 1'
#
loop_
_entity.id
_entity.type
_entity.pdbx_description
1 polymer ?
#
loop_
_entity_poly.entity_id
_entity_poly.type
_entity_poly.pdbx_seq_one_letter_code
_entity_poly.pdbx_strand_id
1 'polypeptide(L)'
;METIFLKSIKEAIKHWYIPLLVGLFFVAVSVIVFMSPAGSLLTLSILFAFSFLFGGLSEIVFSIINRHQLENWGWSLAFGILTFIVGTSLLIHPALSISVLAFYIGFIILFRSVAAISFALDVKKYGSKNWGVLLGLGIIGTIFSFILIWNPLFAGMSVVILIALSFLFAGLFSIYLGLQLRQIHKSSKSISAELKVRYDDIMKEIRDEWDD
;
A
#
# COMPACT_ATOMS: atom_id res chain seq x y z
N MET A 1 14.36 -21.48 -23.03
CA MET A 1 13.86 -20.61 -21.93
C MET A 1 15.03 -19.82 -21.33
N GLU A 2 15.69 -18.93 -22.08
CA GLU A 2 16.37 -17.79 -21.44
C GLU A 2 15.25 -16.93 -20.86
N THR A 3 14.98 -17.18 -19.59
CA THR A 3 13.70 -16.91 -18.95
C THR A 3 13.46 -15.41 -18.88
N ILE A 4 12.19 -15.01 -19.02
CA ILE A 4 11.67 -13.64 -18.81
C ILE A 4 12.34 -12.95 -17.59
N PHE A 5 12.64 -13.75 -16.55
CA PHE A 5 13.39 -13.39 -15.35
C PHE A 5 14.74 -12.70 -15.61
N LEU A 6 15.60 -13.26 -16.48
CA LEU A 6 16.91 -12.68 -16.80
C LEU A 6 16.78 -11.33 -17.49
N LYS A 7 15.77 -11.19 -18.37
CA LYS A 7 15.45 -9.92 -19.03
C LYS A 7 14.96 -8.88 -18.01
N SER A 8 14.08 -9.24 -17.08
CA SER A 8 13.60 -8.36 -16.01
C SER A 8 14.72 -7.87 -15.09
N ILE A 9 15.65 -8.75 -14.71
CA ILE A 9 16.82 -8.38 -13.89
C ILE A 9 17.71 -7.39 -14.64
N LYS A 10 17.99 -7.65 -15.92
CA LYS A 10 18.83 -6.77 -16.76
C LYS A 10 18.22 -5.37 -16.92
N GLU A 11 16.90 -5.29 -17.12
CA GLU A 11 16.17 -4.01 -17.16
C GLU A 11 16.15 -3.31 -15.79
N ALA A 12 15.94 -4.04 -14.69
CA ALA A 12 15.99 -3.47 -13.34
C ALA A 12 17.37 -2.89 -13.01
N ILE A 13 18.45 -3.56 -13.42
CA ILE A 13 19.83 -3.07 -13.26
C ILE A 13 20.07 -1.82 -14.10
N LYS A 14 19.53 -1.75 -15.33
CA LYS A 14 19.66 -0.57 -16.20
C LYS A 14 18.94 0.65 -15.63
N HIS A 15 17.77 0.45 -15.05
CA HIS A 15 16.92 1.48 -14.45
C HIS A 15 17.08 1.60 -12.92
N TRP A 16 18.29 1.33 -12.41
CA TRP A 16 18.63 1.39 -10.97
C TRP A 16 18.30 2.73 -10.30
N TYR A 17 18.24 3.83 -11.07
CA TYR A 17 17.92 5.16 -10.57
C TYR A 17 16.43 5.31 -10.20
N ILE A 18 15.51 4.51 -10.77
CA ILE A 18 14.07 4.57 -10.47
C ILE A 18 13.81 4.30 -8.97
N PRO A 19 14.23 3.16 -8.39
CA PRO A 19 14.02 2.90 -6.97
C PRO A 19 14.74 3.91 -6.07
N LEU A 20 15.89 4.44 -6.51
CA LEU A 20 16.59 5.49 -5.77
C LEU A 20 15.78 6.80 -5.69
N LEU A 21 15.21 7.25 -6.81
CA LEU A 21 14.39 8.46 -6.87
C LEU A 21 13.08 8.29 -6.09
N VAL A 22 12.41 7.14 -6.25
CA VAL A 22 11.20 6.80 -5.47
C VAL A 22 11.52 6.79 -3.98
N GLY A 23 12.66 6.21 -3.62
CA GLY A 23 13.09 6.14 -2.24
C GLY A 23 13.34 7.53 -1.62
N LEU A 24 14.04 8.41 -2.33
CA LEU A 24 14.26 9.79 -1.90
C LEU A 24 12.95 10.56 -1.77
N PHE A 25 12.02 10.37 -2.71
CA PHE A 25 10.69 10.97 -2.66
C PHE A 25 9.92 10.53 -1.40
N PHE A 26 9.88 9.23 -1.10
CA PHE A 26 9.19 8.73 0.10
C PHE A 26 9.82 9.21 1.40
N VAL A 27 11.16 9.29 1.48
CA VAL A 27 11.84 9.87 2.64
C VAL A 27 11.46 11.34 2.79
N ALA A 28 11.45 12.13 1.71
CA ALA A 28 11.05 13.54 1.75
C ALA A 28 9.60 13.72 2.23
N VAL A 29 8.66 12.93 1.69
CA VAL A 29 7.26 12.92 2.13
C VAL A 29 7.16 12.58 3.61
N SER A 30 7.86 11.54 4.06
CA SER A 30 7.88 11.15 5.48
C SER A 30 8.37 12.28 6.39
N VAL A 31 9.46 12.94 6.02
CA VAL A 31 10.00 14.10 6.77
C VAL A 31 8.97 15.23 6.84
N ILE A 32 8.30 15.55 5.72
CA ILE A 32 7.24 16.58 5.70
C ILE A 32 6.10 16.21 6.67
N VAL A 33 5.70 14.93 6.69
CA VAL A 33 4.65 14.46 7.60
C VAL A 33 5.07 14.56 9.06
N PHE A 34 6.31 14.21 9.40
CA PHE A 34 6.83 14.36 10.77
C PHE A 34 6.99 15.83 11.20
N MET A 35 7.30 16.74 10.27
CA MET A 35 7.42 18.17 10.56
C MET A 35 6.05 18.80 10.87
N SER A 36 4.97 18.33 10.25
CA SER A 36 3.61 18.81 10.52
C SER A 36 2.58 17.67 10.52
N PRO A 37 2.50 16.89 11.63
CA PRO A 37 1.56 15.79 11.74
C PRO A 37 0.10 16.26 11.66
N ALA A 38 -0.22 17.41 12.29
CA ALA A 38 -1.56 17.99 12.25
C ALA A 38 -1.96 18.45 10.84
N GLY A 39 -1.03 19.08 10.11
CA GLY A 39 -1.26 19.48 8.71
C GLY A 39 -1.48 18.25 7.81
N SER A 40 -0.68 17.21 8.04
CA SER A 40 -0.80 15.94 7.30
C SER A 40 -2.10 15.19 7.61
N LEU A 41 -2.59 15.27 8.86
CA LEU A 41 -3.90 14.76 9.22
C LEU A 41 -5.01 15.48 8.47
N LEU A 42 -4.94 16.80 8.37
CA LEU A 42 -5.88 17.59 7.58
C LEU A 42 -5.83 17.20 6.10
N THR A 43 -4.64 17.09 5.51
CA THR A 43 -4.47 16.61 4.13
C THR A 43 -5.09 15.24 3.92
N LEU A 44 -4.84 14.30 4.84
CA LEU A 44 -5.41 12.95 4.78
C LEU A 44 -6.94 12.98 4.85
N SER A 45 -7.51 13.83 5.71
CA SER A 45 -8.96 14.01 5.82
C SER A 45 -9.59 14.58 4.55
N ILE A 46 -8.89 15.47 3.84
CA ILE A 46 -9.35 16.03 2.56
C ILE A 46 -9.29 14.97 1.47
N LEU A 47 -8.21 14.19 1.39
CA LEU A 47 -8.09 13.07 0.45
C LEU A 47 -9.18 12.02 0.70
N PHE A 48 -9.49 11.73 1.96
CA PHE A 48 -10.58 10.85 2.33
C PHE A 48 -11.94 11.39 1.86
N ALA A 49 -12.22 12.67 2.09
CA ALA A 49 -13.45 13.31 1.62
C ALA A 49 -13.57 13.30 0.08
N PHE A 50 -12.47 13.54 -0.65
CA PHE A 50 -12.44 13.40 -2.10
C PHE A 50 -12.76 11.99 -2.56
N SER A 51 -12.33 10.96 -1.82
CA SER A 51 -12.64 9.57 -2.15
C SER A 51 -14.15 9.30 -2.12
N PHE A 52 -14.88 9.89 -1.16
CA PHE A 52 -16.35 9.81 -1.10
C PHE A 52 -16.99 10.62 -2.23
N LEU A 53 -16.47 11.82 -2.51
CA LEU A 53 -17.00 12.67 -3.58
C LEU A 53 -16.88 12.03 -4.95
N PHE A 54 -15.68 11.61 -5.33
CA PHE A 54 -15.45 10.96 -6.62
C PHE A 54 -16.11 9.58 -6.67
N GLY A 55 -16.08 8.82 -5.56
CA GLY A 55 -16.77 7.54 -5.48
C GLY A 55 -18.28 7.67 -5.71
N GLY A 56 -18.93 8.60 -4.99
CA GLY A 56 -20.36 8.87 -5.15
C GLY A 56 -20.70 9.40 -6.54
N LEU A 57 -19.88 10.30 -7.09
CA LEU A 57 -20.07 10.80 -8.45
C LEU A 57 -19.95 9.68 -9.49
N SER A 58 -18.92 8.85 -9.37
CA SER A 58 -18.72 7.69 -10.25
C SER A 58 -19.89 6.71 -10.15
N GLU A 59 -20.41 6.45 -8.96
CA GLU A 59 -21.56 5.56 -8.76
C GLU A 59 -22.85 6.14 -9.36
N ILE A 60 -23.08 7.45 -9.23
CA ILE A 60 -24.19 8.15 -9.90
C ILE A 60 -24.09 7.97 -11.41
N VAL A 61 -22.92 8.30 -11.99
CA VAL A 61 -22.68 8.20 -13.43
C VAL A 61 -22.86 6.76 -13.91
N PHE A 62 -22.27 5.79 -13.20
CA PHE A 62 -22.39 4.37 -13.50
C PHE A 62 -23.85 3.89 -13.47
N SER A 63 -24.60 4.29 -12.44
CA SER A 63 -26.02 3.91 -12.28
C SER A 63 -26.89 4.46 -13.41
N ILE A 64 -26.65 5.71 -13.82
CA ILE A 64 -27.42 6.34 -14.91
C ILE A 64 -27.11 5.69 -16.26
N ILE A 65 -25.82 5.46 -16.56
CA ILE A 65 -25.39 4.83 -17.81
C ILE A 65 -25.97 3.42 -17.94
N ASN A 66 -25.96 2.64 -16.85
CA ASN A 66 -26.35 1.24 -16.87
C ASN A 66 -27.78 0.99 -16.37
N ARG A 67 -28.64 2.04 -16.30
CA ARG A 67 -30.00 1.96 -15.76
C ARG A 67 -30.91 0.92 -16.42
N HIS A 68 -30.62 0.55 -17.67
CA HIS A 68 -31.38 -0.45 -18.43
C HIS A 68 -30.82 -1.87 -18.30
N GLN A 69 -29.59 -2.02 -17.80
CA GLN A 69 -28.90 -3.30 -17.64
C GLN A 69 -28.88 -3.77 -16.18
N LEU A 70 -28.98 -2.84 -15.24
CA LEU A 70 -29.01 -3.10 -13.81
C LEU A 70 -30.46 -3.19 -13.31
N GLU A 71 -30.86 -4.36 -12.79
CA GLU A 71 -32.18 -4.56 -12.19
C GLU A 71 -32.42 -3.62 -10.98
N ASN A 72 -31.36 -3.34 -10.19
CA ASN A 72 -31.41 -2.51 -8.98
C ASN A 72 -30.75 -1.12 -9.15
N TRP A 73 -30.79 -0.54 -10.36
CA TRP A 73 -30.12 0.73 -10.66
C TRP A 73 -30.52 1.89 -9.73
N GLY A 74 -31.79 1.94 -9.30
CA GLY A 74 -32.30 2.99 -8.43
C GLY A 74 -31.65 3.00 -7.04
N TRP A 75 -31.31 1.82 -6.52
CA TRP A 75 -30.58 1.70 -5.24
C TRP A 75 -29.15 2.19 -5.38
N SER A 76 -28.44 1.78 -6.42
CA SER A 76 -27.06 2.26 -6.66
C SER A 76 -27.04 3.77 -6.92
N LEU A 77 -28.04 4.32 -7.63
CA LEU A 77 -28.17 5.78 -7.77
C LEU A 77 -28.37 6.47 -6.41
N ALA A 78 -29.25 5.94 -5.54
CA ALA A 78 -29.48 6.48 -4.22
C ALA A 78 -28.22 6.41 -3.34
N PHE A 79 -27.49 5.29 -3.36
CA PHE A 79 -26.21 5.15 -2.66
C PHE A 79 -25.16 6.12 -3.19
N GLY A 80 -25.06 6.29 -4.50
CA GLY A 80 -24.15 7.25 -5.12
C GLY A 80 -24.46 8.70 -4.69
N ILE A 81 -25.74 9.09 -4.69
CA ILE A 81 -26.18 10.41 -4.23
C ILE A 81 -25.86 10.63 -2.76
N LEU A 82 -26.19 9.67 -1.89
CA LEU A 82 -25.88 9.75 -0.46
C LEU A 82 -24.37 9.86 -0.23
N THR A 83 -23.57 9.04 -0.91
CA THR A 83 -22.11 9.05 -0.80
C THR A 83 -21.52 10.37 -1.27
N PHE A 84 -22.04 10.95 -2.35
CA PHE A 84 -21.63 12.26 -2.86
C PHE A 84 -21.96 13.39 -1.87
N ILE A 85 -23.15 13.37 -1.27
CA ILE A 85 -23.57 14.34 -0.25
C ILE A 85 -22.67 14.24 1.00
N VAL A 86 -22.39 13.01 1.45
CA VAL A 86 -21.46 12.76 2.56
C VAL A 86 -20.09 13.32 2.21
N GLY A 87 -19.53 12.98 1.05
CA GLY A 87 -18.21 13.49 0.61
C GLY A 87 -18.15 15.02 0.56
N THR A 88 -19.20 15.66 0.06
CA THR A 88 -19.32 17.13 0.04
C THR A 88 -19.34 17.70 1.47
N SER A 89 -20.11 17.08 2.37
CA SER A 89 -20.19 17.49 3.78
C SER A 89 -18.84 17.34 4.50
N LEU A 90 -18.10 16.27 4.21
CA LEU A 90 -16.76 16.02 4.76
C LEU A 90 -15.73 17.04 4.26
N LEU A 91 -15.84 17.54 3.03
CA LEU A 91 -14.97 18.62 2.53
C LEU A 91 -15.26 19.96 3.19
N ILE A 92 -16.54 20.30 3.40
CA ILE A 92 -16.94 21.56 4.04
C ILE A 92 -16.51 21.56 5.52
N HIS A 93 -16.57 20.41 6.18
CA HIS A 93 -16.22 20.24 7.58
C HIS A 93 -15.09 19.20 7.79
N PRO A 94 -13.82 19.60 7.61
CA PRO A 94 -12.67 18.69 7.75
C PRO A 94 -12.60 17.98 9.11
N ALA A 95 -13.08 18.61 10.19
CA ALA A 95 -13.16 18.00 11.51
C ALA A 95 -14.08 16.76 11.55
N LEU A 96 -15.19 16.79 10.81
CA LEU A 96 -16.04 15.62 10.64
C LEU A 96 -15.33 14.54 9.82
N SER A 97 -14.59 14.93 8.77
CA SER A 97 -13.80 13.98 7.98
C SER A 97 -12.75 13.25 8.82
N ILE A 98 -12.03 13.96 9.69
CA ILE A 98 -11.08 13.35 10.64
C ILE A 98 -11.81 12.35 11.55
N SER A 99 -12.98 12.70 12.06
CA SER A 99 -13.74 11.85 12.97
C SER A 99 -14.26 10.58 12.27
N VAL A 100 -14.83 10.73 11.08
CA VAL A 100 -15.34 9.60 10.28
C VAL A 100 -14.19 8.69 9.85
N LEU A 101 -13.06 9.25 9.41
CA LEU A 101 -11.86 8.49 9.08
C LEU A 101 -11.36 7.70 10.29
N ALA A 102 -11.28 8.33 11.46
CA ALA A 102 -10.86 7.69 12.69
C ALA A 102 -11.81 6.55 13.11
N PHE A 103 -13.12 6.76 13.04
CA PHE A 103 -14.09 5.69 13.32
C PHE A 103 -13.96 4.54 12.33
N TYR A 104 -13.86 4.85 11.03
CA TYR A 104 -13.69 3.83 10.00
C TYR A 104 -12.47 2.95 10.29
N ILE A 105 -11.33 3.57 10.62
CA ILE A 105 -10.09 2.85 10.95
C ILE A 105 -10.23 2.08 12.27
N GLY A 106 -10.80 2.70 13.31
CA GLY A 106 -11.02 2.08 14.61
C GLY A 106 -11.89 0.82 14.50
N PHE A 107 -13.00 0.90 13.77
CA PHE A 107 -13.88 -0.24 13.54
C PHE A 107 -13.22 -1.33 12.70
N ILE A 108 -12.44 -0.98 11.66
CA ILE A 108 -11.68 -1.98 10.90
C ILE A 108 -10.71 -2.73 11.81
N ILE A 109 -9.95 -2.02 12.64
CA ILE A 109 -9.00 -2.64 13.57
C ILE A 109 -9.75 -3.50 14.59
N LEU A 110 -10.90 -3.04 15.10
CA LEU A 110 -11.74 -3.82 16.00
C LEU A 110 -12.17 -5.13 15.36
N PHE A 111 -12.78 -5.09 14.17
CA PHE A 111 -13.25 -6.30 13.48
C PHE A 111 -12.10 -7.25 13.15
N ARG A 112 -10.95 -6.74 12.71
CA ARG A 112 -9.75 -7.57 12.45
C ARG A 112 -9.19 -8.19 13.73
N SER A 113 -9.22 -7.46 14.84
CA SER A 113 -8.75 -7.95 16.14
C SER A 113 -9.68 -9.03 16.69
N VAL A 114 -10.99 -8.84 16.60
CA VAL A 114 -12.00 -9.86 16.96
C VAL A 114 -11.85 -11.10 16.07
N ALA A 115 -11.67 -10.93 14.76
CA ALA A 115 -11.40 -12.05 13.86
C ALA A 115 -10.09 -12.78 14.20
N ALA A 116 -9.04 -12.06 14.60
CA ALA A 116 -7.79 -12.66 15.06
C ALA A 116 -7.97 -13.47 16.36
N ILE A 117 -8.81 -13.02 17.28
CA ILE A 117 -9.18 -13.80 18.48
C ILE A 117 -9.88 -15.10 18.06
N SER A 118 -10.89 -15.01 17.19
CA SER A 118 -11.60 -16.20 16.67
C SER A 118 -10.63 -17.18 16.00
N PHE A 119 -9.75 -16.67 15.14
CA PHE A 119 -8.72 -17.48 14.48
C PHE A 119 -7.75 -18.13 15.47
N ALA A 120 -7.33 -17.41 16.52
CA ALA A 120 -6.47 -17.96 17.56
C ALA A 120 -7.13 -19.12 18.31
N LEU A 121 -8.44 -19.04 18.57
CA LEU A 121 -9.21 -20.13 19.18
C LEU A 121 -9.29 -21.35 18.27
N ASP A 122 -9.41 -21.16 16.96
CA ASP A 122 -9.38 -22.27 16.01
C ASP A 122 -7.98 -22.91 15.94
N VAL A 123 -6.93 -22.09 15.85
CA VAL A 123 -5.52 -22.57 15.89
C VAL A 123 -5.22 -23.35 17.18
N LYS A 124 -5.81 -22.96 18.31
CA LYS A 124 -5.73 -23.70 19.57
C LYS A 124 -6.34 -25.10 19.46
N LYS A 125 -7.50 -25.23 18.80
CA LYS A 125 -8.16 -26.54 18.60
C LYS A 125 -7.32 -27.48 17.74
N TYR A 126 -6.56 -26.96 16.79
CA TYR A 126 -5.66 -27.74 15.93
C TYR A 126 -4.27 -28.02 16.54
N GLY A 127 -4.03 -27.67 17.81
CA GLY A 127 -2.84 -28.10 18.56
C GLY A 127 -1.55 -27.30 18.32
N SER A 128 -1.62 -26.14 17.65
CA SER A 128 -0.44 -25.29 17.42
C SER A 128 0.00 -24.55 18.69
N LYS A 129 1.30 -24.53 19.00
CA LYS A 129 1.86 -23.84 20.19
C LYS A 129 1.71 -22.31 20.17
N ASN A 130 1.52 -21.69 19.00
CA ASN A 130 1.54 -20.23 18.86
C ASN A 130 0.17 -19.56 19.06
N TRP A 131 -0.87 -20.31 19.42
CA TRP A 131 -2.23 -19.78 19.60
C TRP A 131 -2.29 -18.65 20.63
N GLY A 132 -1.49 -18.74 21.71
CA GLY A 132 -1.48 -17.74 22.78
C GLY A 132 -1.00 -16.36 22.32
N VAL A 133 -0.06 -16.32 21.38
CA VAL A 133 0.45 -15.06 20.79
C VAL A 133 -0.63 -14.40 19.95
N LEU A 134 -1.31 -15.16 19.09
CA LEU A 134 -2.40 -14.65 18.25
C LEU A 134 -3.56 -14.14 19.11
N LEU A 135 -3.90 -14.86 20.17
CA LEU A 135 -4.95 -14.47 21.11
C LEU A 135 -4.58 -13.18 21.86
N GLY A 136 -3.34 -13.09 22.35
CA GLY A 136 -2.82 -11.89 23.00
C GLY A 136 -2.83 -10.67 22.08
N LEU A 137 -2.36 -10.82 20.83
CA LEU A 137 -2.39 -9.76 19.83
C LEU A 137 -3.82 -9.33 19.50
N GLY A 138 -4.75 -10.28 19.39
CA GLY A 138 -6.17 -9.99 19.18
C GLY A 138 -6.77 -9.17 20.33
N ILE A 139 -6.51 -9.56 21.58
CA ILE A 139 -7.01 -8.82 22.76
C ILE A 139 -6.41 -7.41 22.83
N ILE A 140 -5.09 -7.27 22.64
CA ILE A 140 -4.42 -5.97 22.63
C ILE A 140 -4.98 -5.10 21.51
N GLY A 141 -5.16 -5.66 20.31
CA GLY A 141 -5.76 -4.98 19.17
C GLY A 141 -7.19 -4.51 19.44
N THR A 142 -8.01 -5.33 20.10
CA THR A 142 -9.36 -4.95 20.51
C THR A 142 -9.35 -3.80 21.51
N ILE A 143 -8.53 -3.85 22.56
CA ILE A 143 -8.39 -2.74 23.52
C ILE A 143 -7.93 -1.46 22.80
N PHE A 144 -6.91 -1.58 21.96
CA PHE A 144 -6.39 -0.46 21.19
C PHE A 144 -7.47 0.14 20.26
N SER A 145 -8.28 -0.70 19.61
CA SER A 145 -9.38 -0.23 18.75
C SER A 145 -10.43 0.55 19.52
N PHE A 146 -10.76 0.16 20.76
CA PHE A 146 -11.66 0.94 21.61
C PHE A 146 -11.08 2.30 21.97
N ILE A 147 -9.77 2.38 22.26
CA ILE A 147 -9.08 3.65 22.51
C ILE A 147 -9.16 4.55 21.26
N LEU A 148 -8.94 3.99 20.07
CA LEU A 148 -9.02 4.73 18.80
C LEU A 148 -10.43 5.28 18.55
N ILE A 149 -11.47 4.46 18.78
CA ILE A 149 -12.87 4.88 18.61
C ILE A 149 -13.24 5.95 19.63
N TRP A 150 -12.77 5.84 20.88
CA TRP A 150 -13.08 6.81 21.93
C TRP A 150 -12.44 8.19 21.68
N ASN A 151 -11.25 8.23 21.08
CA ASN A 151 -10.54 9.48 20.78
C ASN A 151 -10.18 9.57 19.29
N PRO A 152 -11.07 10.15 18.46
CA PRO A 152 -10.86 10.27 17.02
C PRO A 152 -9.61 11.06 16.62
N LEU A 153 -9.23 12.08 17.41
CA LEU A 153 -8.02 12.85 17.15
C LEU A 153 -6.77 12.01 17.38
N PHE A 154 -6.74 11.25 18.47
CA PHE A 154 -5.65 10.32 18.74
C PHE A 154 -5.55 9.25 17.65
N ALA A 155 -6.69 8.73 17.18
CA ALA A 155 -6.71 7.76 16.10
C ALA A 155 -6.19 8.33 14.77
N GLY A 156 -6.64 9.52 14.39
CA GLY A 156 -6.13 10.21 13.21
C GLY A 156 -4.62 10.44 13.28
N MET A 157 -4.11 10.94 14.40
CA MET A 157 -2.67 11.17 14.61
C MET A 157 -1.87 9.87 14.56
N SER A 158 -2.37 8.81 15.19
CA SER A 158 -1.72 7.49 15.16
C SER A 158 -1.56 6.98 13.72
N VAL A 159 -2.60 7.14 12.89
CA VAL A 159 -2.59 6.75 11.48
C VAL A 159 -1.58 7.56 10.69
N VAL A 160 -1.53 8.87 10.89
CA VAL A 160 -0.56 9.75 10.21
C VAL A 160 0.87 9.34 10.55
N ILE A 161 1.16 9.06 11.82
CA ILE A 161 2.48 8.60 12.26
C ILE A 161 2.83 7.25 11.64
N LEU A 162 1.89 6.30 11.61
CA LEU A 162 2.09 4.99 10.97
C LEU A 162 2.35 5.11 9.47
N ILE A 163 1.64 6.01 8.78
CA ILE A 163 1.86 6.29 7.35
C ILE A 163 3.25 6.92 7.15
N ALA A 164 3.65 7.87 8.00
CA ALA A 164 4.96 8.52 7.94
C ALA A 164 6.09 7.50 8.13
N LEU A 165 5.97 6.61 9.12
CA LEU A 165 6.92 5.52 9.35
C LEU A 165 6.95 4.55 8.16
N SER A 166 5.79 4.20 7.60
CA SER A 166 5.69 3.33 6.44
C SER A 166 6.41 3.92 5.23
N PHE A 167 6.22 5.21 4.94
CA PHE A 167 6.97 5.91 3.90
C PHE A 167 8.45 6.01 4.20
N LEU A 168 8.85 6.22 5.46
CA LEU A 168 10.26 6.25 5.83
C LEU A 168 10.93 4.91 5.51
N PHE A 169 10.38 3.81 6.01
CA PHE A 169 10.96 2.47 5.80
C PHE A 169 10.92 2.05 4.33
N ALA A 170 9.81 2.30 3.63
CA ALA A 170 9.72 2.04 2.19
C ALA A 170 10.73 2.87 1.40
N GLY A 171 10.94 4.13 1.81
CA GLY A 171 11.90 5.05 1.20
C GLY A 171 13.34 4.58 1.40
N LEU A 172 13.73 4.28 2.63
CA LEU A 172 15.05 3.76 2.97
C LEU A 172 15.33 2.43 2.25
N PHE A 173 14.36 1.52 2.21
CA PHE A 173 14.46 0.26 1.47
C PHE A 173 14.67 0.49 -0.03
N SER A 174 13.91 1.40 -0.63
CA SER A 174 14.01 1.72 -2.06
C SER A 174 15.35 2.38 -2.41
N ILE A 175 15.86 3.26 -1.55
CA ILE A 175 17.22 3.82 -1.69
C ILE A 175 18.26 2.70 -1.65
N TYR A 176 18.16 1.81 -0.67
CA TYR A 176 19.08 0.68 -0.53
C TYR A 176 19.07 -0.23 -1.77
N LEU A 177 17.89 -0.57 -2.29
CA LEU A 177 17.75 -1.32 -3.54
C LEU A 177 18.37 -0.60 -4.74
N GLY A 178 18.12 0.70 -4.88
CA GLY A 178 18.70 1.51 -5.96
C GLY A 178 20.23 1.55 -5.90
N LEU A 179 20.80 1.62 -4.70
CA LEU A 179 22.26 1.57 -4.50
C LEU A 179 22.83 0.18 -4.83
N GLN A 180 22.17 -0.90 -4.43
CA GLN A 180 22.57 -2.26 -4.80
C GLN A 180 22.54 -2.47 -6.32
N LEU A 181 21.46 -2.05 -6.99
CA LEU A 181 21.34 -2.16 -8.44
C LEU A 181 22.41 -1.32 -9.16
N ARG A 182 22.77 -0.14 -8.62
CA ARG A 182 23.87 0.68 -9.13
C ARG A 182 25.22 -0.03 -9.03
N GLN A 183 25.49 -0.69 -7.90
CA GLN A 183 26.73 -1.46 -7.72
C GLN A 183 26.82 -2.61 -8.74
N ILE A 184 25.73 -3.36 -8.93
CA ILE A 184 25.66 -4.45 -9.92
C ILE A 184 25.84 -3.90 -11.34
N HIS A 185 25.22 -2.77 -11.68
CA HIS A 185 25.38 -2.13 -12.99
C HIS A 185 26.83 -1.75 -13.26
N LYS A 186 27.53 -1.18 -12.26
CA LYS A 186 28.94 -0.79 -12.40
C LYS A 186 29.86 -2.01 -12.60
N SER A 187 29.64 -3.09 -11.84
CA SER A 187 30.43 -4.33 -11.95
C SER A 187 30.17 -5.09 -13.27
N SER A 188 28.96 -5.02 -13.82
CA SER A 188 28.67 -5.60 -15.15
C SER A 188 29.38 -4.82 -16.27
N LYS A 189 29.55 -3.51 -16.12
CA LYS A 189 30.24 -2.66 -17.10
C LYS A 189 31.76 -2.85 -17.10
N SER A 190 32.35 -3.41 -16.04
CA SER A 190 33.78 -3.73 -15.95
C SER A 190 34.16 -5.10 -16.51
N ILE A 191 33.21 -5.92 -16.93
CA ILE A 191 33.50 -7.12 -17.72
C ILE A 191 34.03 -6.62 -19.07
N SER A 192 35.28 -6.96 -19.42
CA SER A 192 35.91 -6.46 -20.66
C SER A 192 35.03 -6.82 -21.86
N ALA A 193 34.96 -5.91 -22.84
CA ALA A 193 34.20 -6.17 -24.08
C ALA A 193 34.65 -7.50 -24.71
N GLU A 194 35.94 -7.83 -24.59
CA GLU A 194 36.54 -9.09 -25.01
C GLU A 194 36.01 -10.32 -24.25
N LEU A 195 35.87 -10.26 -22.92
CA LEU A 195 35.30 -11.36 -22.12
C LEU A 195 33.83 -11.62 -22.47
N LYS A 196 33.10 -10.56 -22.81
CA LYS A 196 31.70 -10.65 -23.20
C LYS A 196 31.55 -11.29 -24.59
N VAL A 197 32.40 -10.90 -25.54
CA VAL A 197 32.47 -11.52 -26.87
C VAL A 197 32.86 -12.99 -26.77
N ARG A 198 33.90 -13.33 -25.99
CA ARG A 198 34.29 -14.75 -25.79
C ARG A 198 33.18 -15.58 -25.15
N TYR A 199 32.45 -15.02 -24.19
CA TYR A 199 31.30 -15.71 -23.60
C TYR A 199 30.18 -15.95 -24.63
N ASP A 200 29.84 -14.93 -25.44
CA ASP A 200 28.80 -15.03 -26.46
C ASP A 200 29.20 -16.07 -27.55
N ASP A 201 30.48 -16.11 -27.95
CA ASP A 201 31.00 -17.13 -28.88
C ASP A 201 30.91 -18.54 -28.30
N ILE A 202 31.38 -18.76 -27.06
CA ILE A 202 31.32 -20.08 -26.41
C ILE A 202 29.87 -20.56 -26.22
N MET A 203 28.95 -19.66 -25.84
CA MET A 203 27.54 -20.02 -25.68
C MET A 203 26.84 -20.33 -27.00
N LYS A 204 27.32 -19.75 -28.10
CA LYS A 204 26.84 -20.06 -29.44
C LYS A 204 27.36 -21.44 -29.88
N GLU A 205 28.64 -21.71 -29.67
CA GLU A 205 29.26 -23.01 -29.97
C GLU A 205 28.58 -24.16 -29.20
N ILE A 206 28.31 -23.99 -27.89
CA ILE A 206 27.56 -24.96 -27.08
C ILE A 206 26.13 -25.18 -27.63
N ARG A 207 25.50 -24.13 -28.16
CA ARG A 207 24.14 -24.22 -28.71
C ARG A 207 24.13 -24.97 -30.04
N ASP A 208 25.09 -24.67 -30.90
CA ASP A 208 25.27 -25.33 -32.18
C ASP A 208 25.60 -26.84 -31.96
N GLU A 209 26.42 -27.19 -30.96
CA GLU A 209 26.68 -28.60 -30.57
C GLU A 209 25.45 -29.33 -29.98
N TRP A 210 24.49 -28.61 -29.39
CA TRP A 210 23.29 -29.22 -28.81
C TRP A 210 22.16 -29.42 -29.82
N ASP A 211 22.20 -28.68 -30.94
CA ASP A 211 21.23 -28.72 -32.02
C ASP A 211 21.63 -29.70 -33.17
N ASP A 212 22.87 -30.21 -33.17
CA ASP A 212 23.40 -31.31 -34.02
C ASP A 212 23.20 -32.71 -33.40
#